data_AF-A0A2G3AHC6-F1
#
_entry.id   AF-A0A2G3AHC6-F1
#
_cell.length_a   1.000
_cell.length_b   1.000
_cell.length_c   1.000
_cell.angle_alpha   90.00
_cell.angle_beta   90.00
_cell.angle_gamma   90.00
#
_symmetry.space_group_name_H-M   'P 1'
#
loop_
_entity.id
_entity.type
_entity.pdbx_description
1 polymer ?
#
loop_
_entity_poly.entity_id
_entity_poly.type
_entity_poly.pdbx_seq_one_letter_code
_entity_poly.pdbx_strand_id
1 'polypeptide(L)'
;MPFAIRMVRVIEETFMLHHGPGVRWYVMADDDTVLMIDNLVNVLTKYDHTKYYYVGMNSECIVSNFGNSFQMAFGGAGSALSYPLAQAVAKNMDTCIKRYPYLYGSDHTLQACIADLGVTITLEKGFHQVSNQTLFFFAGQRRIHDLKLKVIITEFSGHDGRDS
;
A
#
# COMPACT_ATOMS: atom_id res chain seq x y z
N MET A 1 -0.50 -8.68 -19.11
CA MET A 1 -0.60 -7.29 -18.63
C MET A 1 0.64 -6.94 -17.81
N PRO A 2 1.70 -6.42 -18.45
CA PRO A 2 2.98 -6.14 -17.77
C PRO A 2 2.89 -5.04 -16.70
N PHE A 3 2.00 -4.07 -16.88
CA PHE A 3 1.91 -2.87 -16.03
C PHE A 3 1.47 -3.20 -14.59
N ALA A 4 0.34 -3.88 -14.39
CA ALA A 4 -0.13 -4.25 -13.05
C ALA A 4 0.89 -5.13 -12.28
N ILE A 5 1.56 -6.04 -12.99
CA ILE A 5 2.63 -6.87 -12.43
C ILE A 5 3.81 -6.01 -11.97
N ARG A 6 4.22 -5.03 -12.78
CA ARG A 6 5.29 -4.10 -12.44
C ARG A 6 4.95 -3.30 -11.17
N MET A 7 3.73 -2.79 -11.07
CA MET A 7 3.28 -2.02 -9.91
C MET A 7 3.23 -2.87 -8.64
N VAL A 8 2.74 -4.11 -8.73
CA VAL A 8 2.71 -5.04 -7.60
C VAL A 8 4.12 -5.38 -7.12
N ARG A 9 5.10 -5.53 -8.01
CA ARG A 9 6.49 -5.83 -7.64
C ARG A 9 7.19 -4.71 -6.89
N VAL A 10 6.68 -3.49 -6.91
CA VAL A 10 7.30 -2.38 -6.19
C VAL A 10 7.38 -2.63 -4.68
N ILE A 11 6.43 -3.33 -4.06
CA ILE A 11 6.53 -3.68 -2.64
C ILE A 11 7.70 -4.65 -2.38
N GLU A 12 7.90 -5.61 -3.30
CA GLU A 12 9.02 -6.56 -3.26
C GLU A 12 10.34 -5.80 -3.44
N GLU A 13 10.45 -4.96 -4.46
CA GLU A 13 11.64 -4.15 -4.75
C GLU A 13 11.98 -3.19 -3.59
N THR A 14 10.97 -2.48 -3.08
CA THR A 14 11.11 -1.56 -1.94
C THR A 14 11.58 -2.31 -0.69
N PHE A 15 11.01 -3.49 -0.42
CA PHE A 15 11.45 -4.32 0.69
C PHE A 15 12.92 -4.73 0.49
N MET A 16 13.29 -5.23 -0.69
CA MET A 16 14.66 -5.68 -0.98
C MET A 16 15.69 -4.55 -0.89
N LEU A 17 15.34 -3.32 -1.26
CA LEU A 17 16.24 -2.16 -1.19
C LEU A 17 16.34 -1.52 0.19
N HIS A 18 15.28 -1.59 1.00
CA HIS A 18 15.16 -0.79 2.22
C HIS A 18 14.85 -1.60 3.48
N HIS A 19 14.85 -2.93 3.43
CA HIS A 19 14.79 -3.76 4.64
C HIS A 19 16.02 -3.51 5.52
N GLY A 20 15.80 -3.53 6.84
CA GLY A 20 16.88 -3.35 7.80
C GLY A 20 16.39 -3.10 9.21
N PRO A 21 17.32 -3.05 10.18
CA PRO A 21 16.98 -2.87 11.58
C PRO A 21 16.27 -1.53 11.81
N GLY A 22 15.11 -1.63 12.46
CA GLY A 22 14.29 -0.51 12.87
C GLY A 22 13.22 -0.05 11.88
N VAL A 23 13.16 -0.60 10.66
CA VAL A 23 12.02 -0.37 9.74
C VAL A 23 10.78 -1.06 10.31
N ARG A 24 9.67 -0.32 10.37
CA ARG A 24 8.43 -0.79 11.00
C ARG A 24 7.28 -0.93 10.01
N TRP A 25 7.22 -0.04 9.01
CA TRP A 25 6.11 0.05 8.07
C TRP A 25 6.59 0.37 6.66
N TYR A 26 5.91 -0.22 5.68
CA TYR A 26 6.00 0.08 4.27
C TYR A 26 4.68 0.67 3.82
N VAL A 27 4.72 1.88 3.27
CA VAL A 27 3.54 2.64 2.86
C VAL A 27 3.60 2.80 1.36
N MET A 28 2.47 2.52 0.74
CA MET A 28 2.24 2.58 -0.69
C MET A 28 1.23 3.68 -0.98
N ALA A 29 1.48 4.51 -1.98
CA ALA A 29 0.61 5.61 -2.36
C ALA A 29 0.78 5.95 -3.86
N ASP A 30 -0.27 6.45 -4.51
CA ASP A 30 -0.16 6.95 -5.89
C ASP A 30 0.60 8.28 -5.93
N ASP A 31 1.13 8.67 -7.09
CA ASP A 31 1.91 9.90 -7.29
C ASP A 31 1.07 11.18 -7.12
N ASP A 32 -0.25 11.05 -7.17
CA ASP A 32 -1.23 12.09 -6.86
C ASP A 32 -1.78 11.98 -5.42
N THR A 33 -1.32 11.02 -4.62
CA THR A 33 -1.73 10.84 -3.23
C THR A 33 -0.94 11.76 -2.30
N VAL A 34 -1.66 12.49 -1.44
CA VAL A 34 -1.06 13.38 -0.46
C VAL A 34 -0.94 12.70 0.90
N LEU A 35 0.29 12.55 1.41
CA LEU A 35 0.56 11.90 2.70
C LEU A 35 0.92 12.91 3.80
N MET A 36 0.14 12.88 4.88
CA MET A 36 0.42 13.65 6.10
C MET A 36 1.24 12.80 7.06
N ILE A 37 2.56 12.94 7.02
CA ILE A 37 3.46 12.02 7.72
C ILE A 37 3.19 11.96 9.23
N ASP A 38 2.99 13.10 9.89
CA ASP A 38 2.73 13.12 11.34
C ASP A 38 1.43 12.37 11.69
N ASN A 39 0.38 12.54 10.89
CA ASN A 39 -0.89 11.84 11.09
C ASN A 39 -0.77 10.35 10.78
N LEU A 40 -0.07 10.00 9.70
CA LEU A 40 0.23 8.63 9.33
C LEU A 40 1.00 7.91 10.43
N VAL A 41 2.07 8.51 10.96
CA VAL A 41 2.83 7.96 12.08
C VAL A 41 1.94 7.82 13.32
N ASN A 42 1.15 8.82 13.66
CA ASN A 42 0.21 8.76 14.80
C ASN A 42 -0.86 7.66 14.65
N VAL A 43 -1.28 7.36 13.42
CA VAL A 43 -2.19 6.25 13.14
C VAL A 43 -1.46 4.92 13.30
N LEU A 44 -0.28 4.78 12.70
CA LEU A 44 0.46 3.53 12.69
C LEU A 44 1.01 3.13 14.07
N THR A 45 1.20 4.08 14.99
CA THR A 45 1.62 3.79 16.37
C THR A 45 0.54 3.07 17.19
N LYS A 46 -0.73 3.09 16.75
CA LYS A 46 -1.82 2.33 17.39
C LYS A 46 -1.64 0.82 17.23
N TYR A 47 -0.86 0.38 16.25
CA TYR A 47 -0.75 -1.02 15.85
C TYR A 47 0.61 -1.60 16.21
N ASP A 48 0.61 -2.87 16.60
CA ASP A 48 1.84 -3.63 16.88
C ASP A 48 2.53 -4.00 15.57
N HIS A 49 3.55 -3.23 15.19
CA HIS A 49 4.30 -3.40 13.94
C HIS A 49 5.07 -4.73 13.83
N THR A 50 5.07 -5.57 14.87
CA THR A 50 5.68 -6.92 14.86
C THR A 50 4.70 -8.01 14.41
N LYS A 51 3.42 -7.67 14.22
CA LYS A 51 2.38 -8.57 13.70
C LYS A 51 2.02 -8.22 12.27
N TYR A 52 1.25 -9.08 11.62
CA TYR A 52 0.74 -8.83 10.28
C TYR A 52 -0.40 -7.81 10.31
N TYR A 53 -0.13 -6.63 9.78
CA TYR A 53 -1.11 -5.59 9.54
C TYR A 53 -1.05 -5.08 8.11
N TYR A 54 -2.22 -5.04 7.48
CA TYR A 54 -2.50 -4.34 6.23
C TYR A 54 -3.52 -3.25 6.53
N VAL A 55 -3.09 -1.99 6.58
CA VAL A 55 -3.91 -0.85 7.00
C VAL A 55 -4.24 0.03 5.79
N GLY A 56 -5.47 0.47 5.68
CA GLY A 56 -5.90 1.37 4.61
C GLY A 56 -7.40 1.62 4.66
N MET A 57 -7.99 2.03 3.54
CA MET A 57 -9.44 2.20 3.41
C MET A 57 -9.94 1.66 2.07
N ASN A 58 -11.19 1.17 2.08
CA ASN A 58 -11.93 0.85 0.87
C ASN A 58 -12.25 2.11 0.04
N SER A 59 -12.77 1.93 -1.16
CA SER A 59 -13.23 3.04 -1.99
C SER A 59 -14.50 3.67 -1.43
N GLU A 60 -14.73 4.95 -1.70
CA GLU A 60 -16.03 5.58 -1.49
C GLU A 60 -17.07 5.10 -2.53
N CYS A 61 -16.64 4.38 -3.57
CA CYS A 61 -17.51 3.74 -4.55
C CYS A 61 -17.93 2.32 -4.12
N ILE A 62 -19.22 2.12 -3.90
CA ILE A 62 -19.79 0.82 -3.50
C ILE A 62 -19.58 -0.29 -4.54
N VAL A 63 -19.65 0.05 -5.84
CA VAL A 63 -19.48 -0.91 -6.94
C VAL A 63 -18.04 -1.43 -6.97
N SER A 64 -17.07 -0.54 -6.80
CA SER A 64 -15.65 -0.89 -6.69
C SER A 64 -15.39 -1.79 -5.48
N ASN A 65 -16.02 -1.50 -4.34
CA ASN A 65 -15.85 -2.32 -3.13
C ASN A 65 -16.47 -3.70 -3.27
N PHE A 66 -17.66 -3.80 -3.89
CA PHE A 66 -18.30 -5.08 -4.13
C PHE A 66 -17.42 -6.01 -4.97
N GLY A 67 -16.81 -5.48 -6.03
CA GLY A 67 -15.88 -6.23 -6.88
C GLY A 67 -14.62 -6.73 -6.16
N ASN A 68 -14.24 -6.11 -5.04
CA ASN A 68 -13.04 -6.46 -4.25
C ASN A 68 -13.40 -7.02 -2.87
N SER A 69 -14.63 -7.52 -2.69
CA SER A 69 -15.15 -8.09 -1.44
C SER A 69 -14.98 -7.20 -0.21
N PHE A 70 -14.86 -5.88 -0.38
CA PHE A 70 -14.57 -4.92 0.69
C PHE A 70 -13.25 -5.18 1.45
N GLN A 71 -12.32 -5.96 0.89
CA GLN A 71 -11.07 -6.35 1.55
C GLN A 71 -9.82 -5.65 1.00
N MET A 72 -9.97 -4.74 0.04
CA MET A 72 -8.87 -4.07 -0.65
C MET A 72 -8.72 -2.62 -0.19
N ALA A 73 -7.48 -2.21 0.10
CA ALA A 73 -7.12 -0.81 0.21
C ALA A 73 -6.86 -0.27 -1.18
N PHE A 74 -7.46 0.85 -1.54
CA PHE A 74 -7.26 1.45 -2.85
C PHE A 74 -6.04 2.39 -2.82
N GLY A 75 -5.18 2.30 -3.84
CA GLY A 75 -3.89 2.99 -3.96
C GLY A 75 -3.99 4.50 -3.79
N GLY A 76 -5.02 5.13 -4.36
CA GLY A 76 -5.24 6.58 -4.25
C GLY A 76 -5.57 7.10 -2.85
N ALA A 77 -5.87 6.22 -1.89
CA ALA A 77 -5.96 6.60 -0.46
C ALA A 77 -4.65 6.36 0.29
N GLY A 78 -3.75 5.57 -0.29
CA GLY A 78 -2.60 4.97 0.36
C GLY A 78 -2.93 3.69 1.14
N SER A 79 -1.92 2.87 1.39
CA SER A 79 -2.01 1.72 2.29
C SER A 79 -0.68 1.44 2.99
N ALA A 80 -0.72 0.81 4.17
CA ALA A 80 0.45 0.51 4.98
C ALA A 80 0.53 -0.98 5.33
N LEU A 81 1.70 -1.56 5.12
CA LEU A 81 2.05 -2.92 5.50
C LEU A 81 3.06 -2.87 6.65
N SER A 82 2.77 -3.60 7.72
CA SER A 82 3.76 -3.87 8.77
C SER A 82 4.99 -4.57 8.19
N TYR A 83 6.16 -4.35 8.78
CA TYR A 83 7.42 -4.98 8.35
C TYR A 83 7.32 -6.51 8.11
N PRO A 84 6.84 -7.34 9.06
CA PRO A 84 6.80 -8.78 8.85
C PRO A 84 5.79 -9.20 7.77
N LEU A 85 4.73 -8.41 7.53
CA LEU A 85 3.81 -8.65 6.42
C LEU A 85 4.47 -8.32 5.08
N ALA A 86 5.15 -7.16 4.97
CA ALA A 86 5.86 -6.77 3.75
C ALA A 86 6.92 -7.82 3.38
N GLN A 87 7.64 -8.35 4.36
CA GLN A 87 8.58 -9.46 4.16
C GLN A 87 7.91 -10.72 3.61
N ALA A 88 6.76 -11.11 4.18
CA ALA A 88 6.03 -12.29 3.75
C ALA A 88 5.46 -12.12 2.33
N VAL A 89 4.93 -10.93 2.01
CA VAL A 89 4.45 -10.59 0.67
C VAL A 89 5.60 -10.65 -0.33
N ALA A 90 6.73 -9.99 -0.06
CA ALA A 90 7.90 -9.98 -0.95
C ALA A 90 8.38 -11.41 -1.24
N LYS A 91 8.47 -12.28 -0.21
CA LYS A 91 8.90 -13.67 -0.38
C LYS A 91 7.95 -14.53 -1.23
N ASN A 92 6.66 -14.23 -1.21
CA ASN A 92 5.63 -15.03 -1.88
C ASN A 92 5.11 -14.40 -3.19
N MET A 93 5.64 -13.23 -3.57
CA MET A 93 5.10 -12.40 -4.65
C MET A 93 5.01 -13.14 -5.99
N ASP A 94 6.11 -13.78 -6.41
CA ASP A 94 6.15 -14.54 -7.66
C ASP A 94 5.11 -15.66 -7.72
N THR A 95 4.89 -16.34 -6.60
CA THR A 95 3.92 -17.43 -6.50
C THR A 95 2.50 -16.88 -6.58
N CYS A 96 2.24 -15.77 -5.90
CA CYS A 96 0.94 -15.10 -5.93
C CYS A 96 0.58 -14.59 -7.35
N ILE A 97 1.49 -13.89 -8.03
CA ILE A 97 1.25 -13.37 -9.39
C ILE A 97 0.95 -14.51 -10.37
N LYS A 98 1.66 -15.64 -10.25
CA LYS A 98 1.40 -16.83 -11.08
C LYS A 98 0.05 -17.47 -10.78
N ARG A 99 -0.42 -17.40 -9.52
CA ARG A 99 -1.72 -17.94 -9.09
C ARG A 99 -2.88 -17.10 -9.60
N TYR A 100 -2.71 -15.78 -9.68
CA TYR A 100 -3.77 -14.84 -10.06
C TYR A 100 -3.46 -14.06 -11.36
N PRO A 101 -3.24 -14.73 -12.50
CA PRO A 101 -2.77 -14.08 -13.74
C PRO A 101 -3.85 -13.20 -14.41
N TYR A 102 -5.10 -13.30 -13.98
CA TYR A 102 -6.26 -12.61 -14.55
C TYR A 102 -6.63 -11.32 -13.81
N LEU A 103 -5.97 -11.00 -12.68
CA LEU A 103 -6.25 -9.77 -11.94
C LEU A 103 -5.68 -8.57 -12.68
N TYR A 104 -6.54 -7.57 -12.93
CA TYR A 104 -6.21 -6.41 -13.76
C TYR A 104 -5.56 -5.26 -12.98
N GLY A 105 -5.87 -5.13 -11.68
CA GLY A 105 -5.40 -4.04 -10.81
C GLY A 105 -4.24 -4.46 -9.90
N SER A 106 -3.30 -3.54 -9.68
CA SER A 106 -2.19 -3.74 -8.75
C SER A 106 -2.67 -3.93 -7.32
N ASP A 107 -3.60 -3.11 -6.88
CA ASP A 107 -4.18 -3.17 -5.53
C ASP A 107 -4.89 -4.50 -5.30
N HIS A 108 -5.64 -4.98 -6.30
CA HIS A 108 -6.38 -6.23 -6.20
C HIS A 108 -5.43 -7.44 -6.18
N THR A 109 -4.37 -7.38 -7.00
CA THR A 109 -3.34 -8.42 -6.97
C THR A 109 -2.65 -8.45 -5.61
N LEU A 110 -2.25 -7.31 -5.06
CA LEU A 110 -1.64 -7.24 -3.74
C LEU A 110 -2.60 -7.74 -2.66
N GLN A 111 -3.87 -7.32 -2.69
CA GLN A 111 -4.88 -7.77 -1.75
C GLN A 111 -5.05 -9.29 -1.81
N ALA A 112 -5.06 -9.89 -2.99
CA ALA A 112 -5.11 -11.34 -3.15
C ALA A 112 -3.87 -12.02 -2.55
N CYS A 113 -2.67 -11.46 -2.74
CA CYS A 113 -1.44 -11.98 -2.13
C CYS A 113 -1.47 -11.90 -0.61
N ILE A 114 -2.02 -10.82 -0.04
CA ILE A 114 -2.17 -10.63 1.41
C ILE A 114 -3.22 -11.60 1.96
N ALA A 115 -4.32 -11.82 1.23
CA ALA A 115 -5.35 -12.77 1.59
C ALA A 115 -4.84 -14.23 1.62
N ASP A 116 -3.93 -14.59 0.70
CA ASP A 116 -3.24 -15.89 0.71
C ASP A 116 -2.41 -16.13 1.98
N LEU A 117 -1.99 -15.05 2.65
CA LEU A 117 -1.29 -15.08 3.95
C LEU A 117 -2.27 -15.10 5.14
N GLY A 118 -3.58 -15.14 4.90
CA GLY A 118 -4.63 -15.13 5.92
C GLY A 118 -4.85 -13.77 6.58
N VAL A 119 -4.43 -12.68 5.93
CA VAL A 119 -4.53 -11.32 6.46
C VAL A 119 -5.64 -10.55 5.76
N THR A 120 -6.51 -9.92 6.55
CA THR A 120 -7.57 -9.02 6.07
C THR A 120 -7.19 -7.57 6.28
N ILE A 121 -7.82 -6.66 5.54
CA ILE A 121 -7.60 -5.23 5.72
C ILE A 121 -8.08 -4.74 7.09
N THR A 122 -7.27 -3.90 7.73
CA THR A 122 -7.65 -3.06 8.86
C THR A 122 -8.09 -1.69 8.33
N LEU A 123 -9.38 -1.41 8.43
CA LEU A 123 -9.96 -0.16 7.94
C LEU A 123 -9.65 1.01 8.88
N GLU A 124 -8.95 2.01 8.36
CA GLU A 124 -8.63 3.24 9.10
C GLU A 124 -9.20 4.46 8.38
N LYS A 125 -10.06 5.20 9.09
CA LYS A 125 -10.76 6.40 8.59
C LYS A 125 -9.86 7.55 8.17
N GLY A 126 -8.54 7.49 8.40
CA GLY A 126 -7.61 8.52 7.95
C GLY A 126 -7.11 8.36 6.51
N PHE A 127 -7.46 7.26 5.83
CA PHE A 127 -7.14 7.02 4.42
C PHE A 127 -8.38 7.34 3.56
N HIS A 128 -8.26 8.24 2.57
CA HIS A 128 -9.38 8.75 1.76
C HIS A 128 -8.97 8.87 0.28
N GLN A 129 -9.84 8.48 -0.67
CA GLN A 129 -9.57 8.68 -2.10
C GLN A 129 -10.21 9.98 -2.64
N VAL A 130 -11.37 10.38 -2.12
CA VAL A 130 -12.08 11.58 -2.63
C VAL A 130 -12.04 12.70 -1.60
N SER A 131 -11.45 13.83 -2.00
CA SER A 131 -11.23 15.02 -1.17
C SER A 131 -12.53 15.78 -0.85
N ASN A 132 -13.37 15.25 0.04
CA ASN A 132 -14.46 16.03 0.65
C ASN A 132 -14.28 16.26 2.16
N GLN A 133 -13.09 15.99 2.69
CA GLN A 133 -12.65 16.51 3.99
C GLN A 133 -11.27 17.16 3.86
N THR A 134 -11.34 18.47 3.59
CA THR A 134 -10.43 19.57 3.90
C THR A 134 -9.08 19.25 4.58
N LEU A 135 -8.01 19.67 3.87
CA LEU A 135 -6.61 19.91 4.30
C LEU A 135 -5.92 18.61 4.74
N PHE A 136 -4.76 18.22 4.22
CA PHE A 136 -3.46 18.86 4.37
C PHE A 136 -2.52 18.43 3.23
N PHE A 137 -1.81 19.41 2.67
CA PHE A 137 -0.77 19.28 1.63
C PHE A 137 0.52 18.69 2.21
N PHE A 138 1.26 17.84 1.50
CA PHE A 138 2.34 18.23 0.57
C PHE A 138 2.45 17.27 -0.63
N ALA A 139 2.57 17.84 -1.83
CA ALA A 139 3.21 17.21 -2.99
C ALA A 139 4.72 17.47 -2.90
N GLY A 140 5.55 16.42 -2.94
CA GLY A 140 7.01 16.59 -2.98
C GLY A 140 7.80 15.48 -2.31
N GLN A 141 8.31 14.58 -3.15
CA GLN A 141 9.31 13.54 -2.93
C GLN A 141 10.34 13.84 -1.82
N ARG A 142 10.28 13.11 -0.70
CA ARG A 142 11.41 12.90 0.22
C ARG A 142 11.35 11.52 0.86
N ARG A 143 12.51 10.84 0.92
CA ARG A 143 12.77 9.81 1.93
C ARG A 143 12.73 10.48 3.30
N ILE A 144 11.57 10.47 3.95
CA ILE A 144 11.42 11.05 5.29
C ILE A 144 11.76 9.97 6.30
N HIS A 145 13.01 10.03 6.78
CA HIS A 145 13.42 9.34 8.00
C HIS A 145 12.89 10.15 9.19
N ASP A 146 11.64 9.91 9.60
CA ASP A 146 11.20 10.39 10.91
C ASP A 146 11.89 9.57 12.01
N LEU A 147 12.49 10.26 12.98
CA LEU A 147 13.30 9.69 14.06
C LEU A 147 12.47 8.84 15.05
N LYS A 148 11.13 8.89 14.99
CA LYS A 148 10.22 8.14 15.88
C LYS A 148 9.70 6.82 15.28
N LEU A 149 9.63 6.70 13.96
CA LEU A 149 9.14 5.53 13.23
C LEU A 149 9.83 5.48 11.86
N LYS A 150 10.65 4.46 11.56
CA LYS A 150 11.18 4.30 10.19
C LYS A 150 10.08 3.72 9.30
N VAL A 151 9.47 4.60 8.51
CA VAL A 151 8.49 4.29 7.46
C VAL A 151 9.18 4.42 6.10
N ILE A 152 8.96 3.46 5.22
CA ILE A 152 9.35 3.57 3.81
C ILE A 152 8.11 3.87 3.00
N ILE A 153 8.10 4.99 2.28
CA ILE A 153 7.00 5.39 1.40
C ILE A 153 7.44 5.12 -0.03
N THR A 154 6.57 4.48 -0.81
CA THR A 154 6.78 4.28 -2.24
C THR A 154 5.60 4.87 -3.01
N GLU A 155 5.94 5.75 -3.97
CA GLU A 155 5.01 6.43 -4.86
C GLU A 155 4.86 5.66 -6.18
N PHE A 156 3.65 5.69 -6.74
CA PHE A 156 3.27 4.99 -7.95
C PHE A 156 2.79 5.96 -9.02
N SER A 157 3.47 6.04 -10.17
CA SER A 157 2.91 6.78 -11.31
C SER A 157 2.06 5.88 -12.19
N GLY A 158 0.78 6.20 -12.29
CA GLY A 158 -0.16 5.60 -13.24
C GLY A 158 0.06 6.04 -14.70
N HIS A 159 1.04 6.92 -14.97
CA HIS A 159 1.21 7.57 -16.27
C HIS A 159 2.65 7.43 -16.80
N ASP A 160 2.98 6.28 -17.40
CA ASP A 160 4.06 6.26 -18.40
C ASP A 160 3.41 6.37 -19.78
N GLY A 161 3.41 7.59 -20.32
CA GLY A 161 2.88 7.93 -21.65
C GLY A 161 3.75 7.38 -22.79
N ARG A 162 3.93 6.07 -22.86
CA ARG A 162 4.48 5.35 -24.01
C ARG A 162 3.86 3.96 -24.07
N ASP A 163 2.84 3.83 -24.91
CA ASP A 163 2.66 2.74 -25.87
C ASP A 163 1.25 2.87 -26.49
N SER A 164 1.22 3.62 -27.59
CA SER A 164 0.21 3.59 -28.65
C SER A 164 0.87 3.11 -29.93
#